data_AF-A0A9E2MPV6-F1
#
_entry.id   AF-A0A9E2MPV6-F1
#
_cell.length_a   1.000
_cell.length_b   1.000
_cell.length_c   1.000
_cell.angle_alpha   90.00
_cell.angle_beta   90.00
_cell.angle_gamma   90.00
#
_symmetry.space_group_name_H-M   'P 1'
#
loop_
_entity.id
_entity.type
_entity.pdbx_description
1 polymer ?
#
loop_
_entity_poly.entity_id
_entity_poly.type
_entity_poly.pdbx_seq_one_letter_code
_entity_poly.pdbx_strand_id
1 'polypeptide(L)'
;MSQGKISSILVKDTKITSSGALLPVMSGLVAMVLIFLVFAFFKGWTFNFYANILFGFYALTKQMWVSVVLLGVTQTILMIPFRTIRVMQAHNIRKFQEKVDELKRDDQQIARVKKNFQQGNLTFLFYIIDFMVQITLFISIGRLFLTDFYTNKIDPSVLLKFIPYPVYPLQGLWFKIPYPVIIKFQDFGWWIVFLVWILILLSHVFIYVAKRMKRRFQVVSENVAQEKTDVAQEKAEEGETSEKVSTQPKSQLESQKKAKQTLSFLGSSTLVLFIIAYLLVRRFPLAWEMRIFSGDVSVPNRTLNIVTAIATFILVVWFGLQDILRQGKLAQEKGISEDVIDMTQNEMFRNNLFNGVLIGLAAFFITNLIPSAFELSIFTFELIALLSPLTLDRLALKISDVGQN
;
A
#
# COMPACT_ATOMS: atom_id res chain seq x y z
N MET A 1 30.20 -7.61 35.27
CA MET A 1 31.20 -7.89 34.20
C MET A 1 30.61 -8.60 32.97
N SER A 2 29.41 -8.24 32.49
CA SER A 2 28.80 -8.85 31.27
C SER A 2 28.05 -7.82 30.41
N GLN A 3 28.69 -6.69 30.11
CA GLN A 3 28.19 -5.70 29.14
C GLN A 3 29.13 -5.46 27.96
N GLY A 4 30.34 -6.07 27.97
CA GLY A 4 31.36 -5.86 26.93
C GLY A 4 31.33 -6.84 25.74
N LYS A 5 30.54 -7.93 25.80
CA LYS A 5 30.51 -8.96 24.74
C LYS A 5 29.39 -8.80 23.72
N ILE A 6 28.32 -8.05 24.03
CA ILE A 6 27.18 -7.87 23.12
C ILE A 6 27.50 -6.80 22.06
N SER A 7 28.31 -5.79 22.40
CA SER A 7 28.71 -4.73 21.48
C SER A 7 29.65 -5.20 20.37
N SER A 8 30.50 -6.21 20.61
CA SER A 8 31.44 -6.70 19.59
C SER A 8 30.80 -7.60 18.53
N ILE A 9 29.68 -8.28 18.87
CA ILE A 9 28.91 -9.09 17.91
C ILE A 9 28.09 -8.18 16.99
N LEU A 10 27.45 -7.13 17.54
CA LEU A 10 26.66 -6.15 16.78
C LEU A 10 27.49 -5.30 15.79
N VAL A 11 28.78 -5.06 16.08
CA VAL A 11 29.68 -4.31 15.19
C VAL A 11 30.20 -5.19 14.03
N LYS A 12 30.22 -6.52 14.19
CA LYS A 12 30.77 -7.44 13.20
C LYS A 12 29.86 -7.61 11.98
N ASP A 13 28.54 -7.55 12.16
CA ASP A 13 27.58 -7.67 11.05
C ASP A 13 27.52 -6.43 10.16
N THR A 14 27.91 -5.25 10.66
CA THR A 14 28.04 -4.04 9.83
C THR A 14 29.30 -4.02 8.95
N LYS A 15 30.28 -4.89 9.19
CA LYS A 15 31.58 -4.89 8.48
C LYS A 15 31.57 -5.69 7.18
N ILE A 16 30.52 -6.49 6.92
CA ILE A 16 30.40 -7.30 5.69
C ILE A 16 29.82 -6.47 4.52
N THR A 17 29.30 -5.26 4.76
CA THR A 17 28.73 -4.37 3.71
C THR A 17 29.54 -3.08 3.50
N SER A 18 30.81 -3.03 3.91
CA SER A 18 31.68 -1.86 3.76
C SER A 18 32.85 -2.07 2.79
N SER A 19 32.70 -2.89 1.75
CA SER A 19 33.62 -2.89 0.62
C SER A 19 33.38 -1.63 -0.21
N GLY A 20 34.01 -0.52 0.17
CA GLY A 20 33.82 0.82 -0.40
C GLY A 20 34.02 0.95 -1.92
N ALA A 21 34.52 -0.08 -2.60
CA ALA A 21 34.66 -0.13 -4.05
C ALA A 21 33.40 -0.63 -4.81
N LEU A 22 32.52 -1.41 -4.18
CA LEU A 22 31.36 -2.00 -4.86
C LEU A 22 30.21 -1.01 -5.05
N LEU A 23 30.05 -0.07 -4.12
CA LEU A 23 28.97 0.92 -4.13
C LEU A 23 29.05 1.91 -5.32
N PRO A 24 30.21 2.52 -5.67
CA PRO A 24 30.29 3.39 -6.84
C PRO A 24 30.04 2.65 -8.15
N VAL A 25 30.44 1.37 -8.25
CA VAL A 25 30.18 0.53 -9.43
C VAL A 25 28.68 0.26 -9.59
N MET A 26 27.99 -0.12 -8.51
CA MET A 26 26.53 -0.34 -8.54
C MET A 26 25.76 0.94 -8.86
N SER A 27 26.20 2.08 -8.32
CA SER A 27 25.63 3.40 -8.65
C SER A 27 25.76 3.72 -10.14
N GLY A 28 26.94 3.46 -10.72
CA GLY A 28 27.20 3.63 -12.15
C GLY A 28 26.35 2.70 -13.02
N LEU A 29 26.21 1.44 -12.62
CA LEU A 29 25.34 0.47 -13.30
C LEU A 29 23.88 0.91 -13.27
N VAL A 30 23.39 1.40 -12.13
CA VAL A 30 22.03 1.94 -11.99
C VAL A 30 21.84 3.13 -12.93
N ALA A 31 22.75 4.10 -12.92
CA ALA A 31 22.68 5.25 -13.82
C ALA A 31 22.68 4.82 -15.30
N MET A 32 23.51 3.84 -15.67
CA MET A 32 23.55 3.27 -17.01
C MET A 32 22.20 2.63 -17.40
N VAL A 33 21.60 1.84 -16.51
CA VAL A 33 20.26 1.23 -16.74
C VAL A 33 19.20 2.31 -16.90
N LEU A 34 19.23 3.38 -16.09
CA LEU A 34 18.28 4.48 -16.20
C LEU A 34 18.42 5.24 -17.52
N ILE A 35 19.66 5.57 -17.92
CA ILE A 35 19.93 6.21 -19.21
C ILE A 35 19.48 5.31 -20.35
N PHE A 36 19.75 4.01 -20.27
CA PHE A 36 19.31 3.03 -21.25
C PHE A 36 17.78 2.99 -21.35
N LEU A 37 17.05 2.96 -20.24
CA LEU A 37 15.58 2.93 -20.24
C LEU A 37 14.99 4.19 -20.88
N VAL A 38 15.51 5.36 -20.52
CA VAL A 38 15.09 6.64 -21.11
C VAL A 38 15.39 6.66 -22.61
N PHE A 39 16.59 6.23 -23.01
CA PHE A 39 16.97 6.13 -24.41
C PHE A 39 16.05 5.16 -25.18
N ALA A 40 15.82 3.97 -24.64
CA ALA A 40 14.95 2.95 -25.23
C ALA A 40 13.50 3.45 -25.39
N PHE A 41 13.01 4.21 -24.41
CA PHE A 41 11.71 4.86 -24.47
C PHE A 41 11.61 5.86 -25.63
N PHE A 42 12.56 6.82 -25.71
CA PHE A 42 12.55 7.82 -26.78
C PHE A 42 12.81 7.24 -28.17
N LYS A 43 13.59 6.17 -28.28
CA LYS A 43 13.77 5.42 -29.54
C LYS A 43 12.56 4.57 -29.94
N GLY A 44 11.53 4.47 -29.09
CA GLY A 44 10.34 3.66 -29.36
C GLY A 44 10.55 2.16 -29.19
N TRP A 45 11.68 1.72 -28.61
CA TRP A 45 11.94 0.29 -28.42
C TRP A 45 10.95 -0.35 -27.46
N THR A 46 10.56 0.37 -26.40
CA THR A 46 9.56 -0.11 -25.44
C THR A 46 8.17 -0.17 -26.07
N PHE A 47 7.82 0.78 -26.93
CA PHE A 47 6.60 0.74 -27.74
C PHE A 47 6.60 -0.47 -28.67
N ASN A 48 7.69 -0.69 -29.42
CA ASN A 48 7.82 -1.85 -30.31
C ASN A 48 7.71 -3.15 -29.51
N PHE A 49 8.39 -3.26 -28.37
CA PHE A 49 8.31 -4.44 -27.51
C PHE A 49 6.86 -4.80 -27.14
N TYR A 50 6.07 -3.83 -26.70
CA TYR A 50 4.66 -4.06 -26.35
C TYR A 50 3.75 -4.29 -27.55
N ALA A 51 3.97 -3.60 -28.67
CA ALA A 51 3.26 -3.87 -29.92
C ALA A 51 3.49 -5.32 -30.37
N ASN A 52 4.73 -5.79 -30.30
CA ASN A 52 5.09 -7.16 -30.65
C ASN A 52 4.39 -8.19 -29.75
N ILE A 53 4.33 -7.96 -28.44
CA ILE A 53 3.62 -8.86 -27.53
C ILE A 53 2.12 -8.86 -27.83
N LEU A 54 1.50 -7.67 -27.96
CA LEU A 54 0.07 -7.53 -28.21
C LEU A 54 -0.35 -8.19 -29.53
N PHE A 55 0.34 -7.88 -30.63
CA PHE A 55 0.05 -8.44 -31.95
C PHE A 55 0.47 -9.90 -32.05
N GLY A 56 1.49 -10.34 -31.31
CA GLY A 56 1.80 -11.75 -31.13
C GLY A 56 0.64 -12.52 -30.50
N PHE A 57 0.07 -12.01 -29.40
CA PHE A 57 -1.13 -12.60 -28.82
C PHE A 57 -2.33 -12.55 -29.76
N TYR A 58 -2.53 -11.43 -30.47
CA TYR A 58 -3.62 -11.32 -31.44
C TYR A 58 -3.47 -12.30 -32.61
N ALA A 59 -2.25 -12.55 -33.08
CA ALA A 59 -2.00 -13.55 -34.11
C ALA A 59 -2.46 -14.95 -33.68
N LEU A 60 -2.31 -15.28 -32.38
CA LEU A 60 -2.71 -16.54 -31.77
C LEU A 60 -4.21 -16.62 -31.47
N THR A 61 -4.79 -15.58 -30.86
CA THR A 61 -6.17 -15.60 -30.35
C THR A 61 -7.22 -15.16 -31.37
N LYS A 62 -6.82 -14.32 -32.34
CA LYS A 62 -7.72 -13.58 -33.25
C LYS A 62 -8.77 -12.72 -32.53
N GLN A 63 -8.57 -12.45 -31.23
CA GLN A 63 -9.50 -11.71 -30.38
C GLN A 63 -8.72 -10.61 -29.67
N MET A 64 -8.88 -9.36 -30.11
CA MET A 64 -8.11 -8.24 -29.60
C MET A 64 -8.28 -8.05 -28.09
N TRP A 65 -9.51 -8.17 -27.56
CA TRP A 65 -9.73 -8.04 -26.12
C TRP A 65 -9.01 -9.11 -25.30
N VAL A 66 -8.93 -10.35 -25.79
CA VAL A 66 -8.18 -11.43 -25.12
C VAL A 66 -6.69 -11.10 -25.13
N SER A 67 -6.18 -10.59 -26.25
CA SER A 67 -4.78 -10.19 -26.37
C SER A 67 -4.41 -9.06 -25.42
N VAL A 68 -5.33 -8.12 -25.18
CA VAL A 68 -5.17 -7.05 -24.20
C VAL A 68 -5.11 -7.59 -22.77
N VAL A 69 -5.97 -8.55 -22.42
CA VAL A 69 -5.92 -9.24 -21.11
C VAL A 69 -4.59 -9.99 -20.96
N LEU A 70 -4.17 -10.72 -21.99
CA LEU A 70 -2.89 -11.45 -22.00
C LEU A 70 -1.70 -10.49 -21.87
N LEU A 71 -1.77 -9.30 -22.48
CA LEU A 71 -0.77 -8.25 -22.31
C LEU A 71 -0.63 -7.85 -20.83
N GLY A 72 -1.74 -7.64 -20.14
CA GLY A 72 -1.76 -7.35 -18.70
C GLY A 72 -1.21 -8.49 -17.84
N VAL A 73 -1.53 -9.74 -18.18
CA VAL A 73 -0.96 -10.93 -17.53
C VAL A 73 0.56 -10.99 -17.73
N THR A 74 1.03 -10.82 -18.97
CA THR A 74 2.46 -10.83 -19.30
C THR A 74 3.21 -9.70 -18.60
N GLN A 75 2.64 -8.50 -18.55
CA GLN A 75 3.21 -7.39 -17.79
C GLN A 75 3.32 -7.76 -16.31
N THR A 76 2.30 -8.40 -15.74
CA THR A 76 2.34 -8.83 -14.33
C THR A 76 3.46 -9.83 -14.10
N ILE A 77 3.59 -10.84 -14.97
CA ILE A 77 4.67 -11.84 -14.91
C ILE A 77 6.04 -11.18 -15.01
N LEU A 78 6.22 -10.24 -15.95
CA LEU A 78 7.47 -9.51 -16.14
C LEU A 78 7.84 -8.67 -14.90
N MET A 79 6.84 -8.20 -14.16
CA MET A 79 7.01 -7.43 -12.92
C MET A 79 7.23 -8.27 -11.65
N ILE A 80 7.04 -9.60 -11.70
CA ILE A 80 7.24 -10.48 -10.53
C ILE A 80 8.64 -10.33 -9.91
N PRO A 81 9.75 -10.38 -10.68
CA PRO A 81 11.09 -10.26 -10.09
C PRO A 81 11.28 -8.94 -9.33
N PHE A 82 10.80 -7.83 -9.90
CA PHE A 82 10.86 -6.52 -9.25
C PHE A 82 10.04 -6.48 -7.96
N ARG A 83 8.84 -7.08 -7.97
CA ARG A 83 7.99 -7.19 -6.79
C ARG A 83 8.65 -8.02 -5.70
N THR A 84 9.24 -9.15 -6.04
CA THR A 84 9.97 -10.00 -5.09
C THR A 84 11.14 -9.25 -4.45
N ILE A 85 11.97 -8.58 -5.26
CA ILE A 85 13.10 -7.80 -4.73
C ILE A 85 12.61 -6.68 -3.82
N ARG A 86 11.50 -5.99 -4.18
CA ARG A 86 10.89 -4.96 -3.33
C ARG A 86 10.45 -5.51 -1.97
N VAL A 87 9.81 -6.67 -1.96
CA VAL A 87 9.38 -7.33 -0.71
C VAL A 87 10.60 -7.70 0.14
N MET A 88 11.66 -8.27 -0.44
CA MET A 88 12.90 -8.60 0.27
C MET A 88 13.57 -7.34 0.85
N GLN A 89 13.59 -6.24 0.08
CA GLN A 89 14.19 -4.99 0.50
C GLN A 89 13.37 -4.20 1.51
N ALA A 90 12.04 -4.40 1.57
CA ALA A 90 11.18 -3.72 2.53
C ALA A 90 11.63 -3.93 3.98
N HIS A 91 12.23 -5.10 4.30
CA HIS A 91 12.81 -5.36 5.62
C HIS A 91 14.02 -4.46 5.92
N ASN A 92 14.86 -4.17 4.93
CA ASN A 92 16.01 -3.28 5.06
C ASN A 92 15.59 -1.82 5.18
N ILE A 93 14.56 -1.40 4.44
CA ILE A 93 13.97 -0.06 4.56
C ILE A 93 13.40 0.11 5.97
N ARG A 94 12.74 -0.90 6.52
CA ARG A 94 12.20 -0.81 7.88
C ARG A 94 13.29 -0.65 8.93
N LYS A 95 14.35 -1.47 8.87
CA LYS A 95 15.52 -1.33 9.75
C LYS A 95 16.19 0.04 9.60
N PHE A 96 16.19 0.60 8.40
CA PHE A 96 16.70 1.94 8.13
C PHE A 96 15.82 3.01 8.76
N GLN A 97 14.51 2.97 8.52
CA GLN A 97 13.52 3.87 9.10
C GLN A 97 13.62 3.87 10.62
N GLU A 98 13.67 2.68 11.22
CA GLU A 98 13.80 2.50 12.67
C GLU A 98 15.09 3.16 13.23
N LYS A 99 16.22 3.07 12.52
CA LYS A 99 17.47 3.75 12.90
C LYS A 99 17.46 5.27 12.67
N VAL A 100 16.59 5.76 11.79
CA VAL A 100 16.40 7.20 11.54
C VAL A 100 15.46 7.77 12.61
N ASP A 101 14.37 7.06 12.94
CA ASP A 101 13.38 7.47 13.93
C ASP A 101 13.94 7.47 15.37
N GLU A 102 14.95 6.64 15.65
CA GLU A 102 15.72 6.70 16.90
C GLU A 102 16.45 8.04 17.12
N LEU A 103 16.65 8.84 16.07
CA LEU A 103 17.25 10.17 16.17
C LEU A 103 16.18 11.21 16.50
N LYS A 104 16.19 11.73 17.73
CA LYS A 104 15.19 12.69 18.25
C LYS A 104 15.22 14.10 17.62
N ARG A 105 16.14 14.40 16.69
CA ARG A 105 16.29 15.74 16.08
C ARG A 105 16.26 15.66 14.55
N ASP A 106 15.37 16.44 13.94
CA ASP A 106 15.14 16.50 12.49
C ASP A 106 16.43 16.80 11.70
N ASP A 107 17.29 17.70 12.20
CA ASP A 107 18.56 18.04 11.55
C ASP A 107 19.52 16.84 11.45
N GLN A 108 19.50 15.96 12.45
CA GLN A 108 20.33 14.75 12.47
C GLN A 108 19.76 13.67 11.55
N GLN A 109 18.43 13.59 11.43
CA GLN A 109 17.77 12.70 10.48
C GLN A 109 18.13 13.07 9.04
N ILE A 110 18.01 14.35 8.67
CA ILE A 110 18.32 14.84 7.32
C ILE A 110 19.80 14.61 6.99
N ALA A 111 20.72 14.92 7.91
CA ALA A 111 22.14 14.70 7.70
C ALA A 111 22.49 13.22 7.50
N ARG A 112 21.83 12.31 8.24
CA ARG A 112 22.07 10.86 8.12
C ARG A 112 21.42 10.27 6.88
N VAL A 113 20.22 10.72 6.49
CA VAL A 113 19.60 10.37 5.21
C VAL A 113 20.49 10.83 4.05
N LYS A 114 20.97 12.08 4.08
CA LYS A 114 21.89 12.61 3.07
C LYS A 114 23.20 11.83 3.01
N LYS A 115 23.77 11.46 4.16
CA LYS A 115 24.97 10.63 4.23
C LYS A 115 24.73 9.22 3.68
N ASN A 116 23.62 8.58 4.04
CA ASN A 116 23.26 7.25 3.56
C ASN A 116 22.92 7.25 2.05
N PHE A 117 22.39 8.36 1.55
CA PHE A 117 22.17 8.61 0.13
C PHE A 117 23.50 8.77 -0.61
N GLN A 118 24.42 9.57 -0.08
CA GLN A 118 25.79 9.72 -0.61
C GLN A 118 26.59 8.42 -0.52
N GLN A 119 26.29 7.57 0.45
CA GLN A 119 26.90 6.25 0.61
C GLN A 119 26.28 5.19 -0.32
N GLY A 120 25.34 5.54 -1.21
CA GLY A 120 24.88 4.66 -2.27
C GLY A 120 24.07 3.47 -1.75
N ASN A 121 23.06 3.71 -0.89
CA ASN A 121 22.18 2.63 -0.43
C ASN A 121 21.54 1.90 -1.63
N LEU A 122 21.98 0.66 -1.88
CA LEU A 122 21.55 -0.19 -2.98
C LEU A 122 20.03 -0.37 -3.02
N THR A 123 19.39 -0.36 -1.84
CA THR A 123 17.93 -0.43 -1.71
C THR A 123 17.24 0.76 -2.37
N PHE A 124 17.79 1.96 -2.16
CA PHE A 124 17.24 3.18 -2.74
C PHE A 124 17.46 3.23 -4.26
N LEU A 125 18.66 2.84 -4.71
CA LEU A 125 18.97 2.74 -6.14
C LEU A 125 18.04 1.77 -6.86
N PHE A 126 17.77 0.61 -6.25
CA PHE A 126 16.82 -0.36 -6.80
C PHE A 126 15.40 0.20 -6.86
N TYR A 127 14.95 0.92 -5.83
CA TYR A 127 13.64 1.57 -5.83
C TYR A 127 13.48 2.55 -7.00
N ILE A 128 14.52 3.34 -7.30
CA ILE A 128 14.50 4.23 -8.47
C ILE A 128 14.39 3.44 -9.77
N ILE A 129 15.17 2.36 -9.93
CA ILE A 129 15.08 1.52 -11.14
C ILE A 129 13.68 0.95 -11.28
N ASP A 130 13.15 0.34 -10.22
CA ASP A 130 11.82 -0.27 -10.21
C ASP A 130 10.72 0.75 -10.58
N PHE A 131 10.78 1.95 -10.00
CA PHE A 131 9.89 3.05 -10.33
C PHE A 131 10.03 3.50 -11.80
N MET A 132 11.25 3.67 -12.28
CA MET A 132 11.52 4.09 -13.66
C MET A 132 11.11 3.04 -14.69
N VAL A 133 11.30 1.76 -14.39
CA VAL A 133 10.77 0.65 -15.20
C VAL A 133 9.25 0.75 -15.23
N GLN A 134 8.57 0.79 -14.08
CA GLN A 134 7.10 0.87 -14.04
C GLN A 134 6.52 2.03 -14.83
N ILE A 135 7.08 3.24 -14.66
CA ILE A 135 6.64 4.41 -15.42
C ILE A 135 6.87 4.21 -16.92
N THR A 136 8.05 3.75 -17.31
CA THR A 136 8.38 3.54 -18.71
C THR A 136 7.43 2.52 -19.35
N LEU A 137 7.16 1.41 -18.66
CA LEU A 137 6.23 0.38 -19.13
C LEU A 137 4.80 0.94 -19.24
N PHE A 138 4.32 1.63 -18.19
CA PHE A 138 2.99 2.23 -18.16
C PHE A 138 2.78 3.23 -19.31
N ILE A 139 3.72 4.17 -19.50
CA ILE A 139 3.63 5.16 -20.58
C ILE A 139 3.74 4.48 -21.95
N SER A 140 4.57 3.45 -22.11
CA SER A 140 4.73 2.74 -23.39
C SER A 140 3.46 2.00 -23.80
N ILE A 141 2.79 1.34 -22.84
CA ILE A 141 1.51 0.67 -23.06
C ILE A 141 0.41 1.71 -23.32
N GLY A 142 0.38 2.80 -22.55
CA GLY A 142 -0.57 3.90 -22.76
C GLY A 142 -0.43 4.49 -24.17
N ARG A 143 0.81 4.78 -24.59
CA ARG A 143 1.12 5.25 -25.95
C ARG A 143 0.64 4.25 -27.00
N LEU A 144 0.87 2.95 -26.81
CA LEU A 144 0.37 1.91 -27.71
C LEU A 144 -1.14 2.05 -27.93
N PHE A 145 -1.93 2.06 -26.87
CA PHE A 145 -3.39 2.17 -27.00
C PHE A 145 -3.88 3.53 -27.50
N LEU A 146 -3.10 4.61 -27.33
CA LEU A 146 -3.44 5.94 -27.84
C LEU A 146 -3.12 6.12 -29.34
N THR A 147 -2.33 5.24 -29.97
CA THR A 147 -1.99 5.35 -31.40
C THR A 147 -3.12 5.03 -32.38
N ASP A 148 -4.36 4.80 -31.89
CA ASP A 148 -5.54 4.44 -32.70
C ASP A 148 -5.25 3.35 -33.74
N PHE A 149 -4.48 2.32 -33.33
CA PHE A 149 -4.19 1.17 -34.19
C PHE A 149 -5.44 0.29 -34.42
N TYR A 150 -6.57 0.62 -33.79
CA TYR A 150 -7.86 -0.03 -34.02
C TYR A 150 -8.43 0.33 -35.39
N THR A 151 -8.28 1.61 -35.75
CA THR A 151 -8.78 2.17 -37.01
C THR A 151 -7.66 2.27 -38.04
N ASN A 152 -6.47 2.67 -37.60
CA ASN A 152 -5.33 2.91 -38.47
C ASN A 152 -4.39 1.70 -38.47
N LYS A 153 -3.88 1.36 -39.67
CA LYS A 153 -2.92 0.28 -39.82
C LYS A 153 -1.62 0.63 -39.08
N ILE A 154 -1.20 -0.23 -38.16
CA ILE A 154 0.13 -0.10 -37.52
C ILE A 154 1.23 -0.24 -38.57
N ASP A 155 2.29 0.56 -38.46
CA ASP A 155 3.46 0.45 -39.34
C ASP A 155 4.05 -0.97 -39.23
N PRO A 156 4.17 -1.73 -40.34
CA PRO A 156 4.78 -3.06 -40.34
C PRO A 156 6.20 -3.09 -39.77
N SER A 157 6.94 -1.97 -39.82
CA SER A 157 8.31 -1.86 -39.29
C SER A 157 8.40 -2.00 -37.76
N VAL A 158 7.30 -1.74 -37.05
CA VAL A 158 7.19 -1.88 -35.59
C VAL A 158 7.15 -3.34 -35.16
N LEU A 159 6.65 -4.22 -36.04
CA LEU A 159 6.47 -5.64 -35.78
C LEU A 159 7.71 -6.45 -36.19
N LEU A 160 8.06 -7.44 -35.37
CA LEU A 160 9.08 -8.43 -35.69
C LEU A 160 8.59 -9.27 -36.86
N LYS A 161 9.51 -9.64 -37.75
CA LYS A 161 9.21 -10.32 -39.02
C LYS A 161 8.45 -11.65 -38.85
N PHE A 162 8.55 -12.30 -37.69
CA PHE A 162 7.88 -13.57 -37.41
C PHE A 162 6.44 -13.40 -36.89
N ILE A 163 6.02 -12.18 -36.53
CA ILE A 163 4.63 -11.92 -36.12
C ILE A 163 3.81 -11.65 -37.38
N PRO A 164 2.80 -12.48 -37.69
CA PRO A 164 1.95 -12.26 -38.83
C PRO A 164 1.28 -10.90 -38.75
N TYR A 165 1.36 -10.13 -39.84
CA TYR A 165 0.70 -8.83 -39.90
C TYR A 165 -0.82 -9.01 -39.77
N PRO A 166 -1.49 -8.25 -38.89
CA PRO A 166 -2.92 -8.43 -38.64
C PRO A 166 -3.75 -8.04 -39.88
N VAL A 167 -4.82 -8.79 -40.13
CA VAL A 167 -5.83 -8.40 -41.13
C VAL A 167 -6.75 -7.36 -40.49
N TYR A 168 -6.95 -6.24 -41.19
CA TYR A 168 -7.84 -5.15 -40.78
C TYR A 168 -9.20 -5.27 -41.50
N PRO A 169 -10.32 -4.87 -40.86
CA PRO A 169 -10.42 -4.35 -39.50
C PRO A 169 -10.12 -5.43 -38.44
N LEU A 170 -9.59 -5.02 -37.30
CA LEU A 170 -9.25 -5.93 -36.21
C LEU A 170 -10.52 -6.61 -35.66
N GLN A 171 -10.42 -7.90 -35.36
CA GLN A 171 -11.51 -8.72 -34.87
C GLN A 171 -11.49 -8.84 -33.35
N GLY A 172 -12.64 -9.17 -32.77
CA GLY A 172 -12.74 -9.39 -31.33
C GLY A 172 -12.45 -8.14 -30.51
N LEU A 173 -12.99 -6.99 -30.93
CA LEU A 173 -12.91 -5.75 -30.16
C LEU A 173 -13.85 -5.75 -28.95
N TRP A 174 -14.91 -6.55 -28.99
CA TRP A 174 -15.92 -6.59 -27.94
C TRP A 174 -15.55 -7.59 -26.85
N PHE A 175 -15.20 -7.09 -25.67
CA PHE A 175 -14.98 -7.95 -24.51
C PHE A 175 -16.32 -8.35 -23.88
N LYS A 176 -16.30 -9.49 -23.16
CA LYS A 176 -17.44 -10.01 -22.41
C LYS A 176 -16.94 -10.55 -21.08
N ILE A 177 -17.10 -9.76 -20.02
CA ILE A 177 -16.61 -10.10 -18.68
C ILE A 177 -17.82 -10.34 -17.79
N PRO A 178 -17.96 -11.52 -17.17
CA PRO A 178 -19.04 -11.75 -16.22
C PRO A 178 -18.81 -10.87 -14.99
N TYR A 179 -19.84 -10.14 -14.57
CA TYR A 179 -19.81 -9.26 -13.41
C TYR A 179 -21.10 -9.39 -12.59
N PRO A 180 -20.99 -9.34 -11.25
CA PRO A 180 -22.16 -9.37 -10.39
C PRO A 180 -22.89 -8.04 -10.45
N VAL A 181 -24.17 -8.06 -10.85
CA VAL A 181 -25.06 -6.89 -10.84
C VAL A 181 -26.12 -7.06 -9.78
N ILE A 182 -26.39 -5.98 -9.06
CA ILE A 182 -27.45 -5.91 -8.08
C ILE A 182 -28.78 -5.72 -8.83
N ILE A 183 -29.61 -6.75 -8.85
CA ILE A 183 -30.92 -6.73 -9.55
C ILE A 183 -32.05 -6.21 -8.66
N LYS A 184 -31.92 -6.38 -7.35
CA LYS A 184 -32.93 -5.99 -6.38
C LYS A 184 -32.26 -5.28 -5.22
N PHE A 185 -32.70 -4.05 -4.99
CA PHE A 185 -32.36 -3.28 -3.80
C PHE A 185 -33.49 -3.45 -2.78
N GLN A 186 -33.14 -3.58 -1.50
CA GLN A 186 -34.08 -3.40 -0.41
C GLN A 186 -33.77 -2.08 0.28
N ASP A 187 -34.78 -1.23 0.39
CA ASP A 187 -34.74 -0.13 1.33
C ASP A 187 -35.16 -0.69 2.70
N PHE A 188 -34.19 -0.83 3.59
CA PHE A 188 -34.42 -1.23 4.97
C PHE A 188 -35.05 -0.10 5.81
N GLY A 189 -35.21 1.10 5.24
CA GLY A 189 -35.72 2.27 5.91
C GLY A 189 -34.67 2.94 6.79
N TRP A 190 -34.87 4.22 7.05
CA TRP A 190 -33.94 5.02 7.86
C TRP A 190 -33.85 4.54 9.31
N TRP A 191 -34.90 3.88 9.83
CA TRP A 191 -34.92 3.35 11.20
C TRP A 191 -33.84 2.30 11.45
N ILE A 192 -33.57 1.41 10.48
CA ILE A 192 -32.52 0.39 10.62
C ILE A 192 -31.13 1.04 10.72
N VAL A 193 -30.89 2.11 9.96
CA VAL A 193 -29.62 2.88 10.05
C VAL A 193 -29.44 3.41 11.47
N PHE A 194 -30.48 4.02 12.04
CA PHE A 194 -30.44 4.52 13.41
C PHE A 194 -30.19 3.41 14.42
N LEU A 195 -30.86 2.26 14.28
CA LEU A 195 -30.70 1.13 15.19
C LEU A 195 -29.26 0.57 15.14
N VAL A 196 -28.71 0.39 13.94
CA VAL A 196 -27.30 -0.03 13.75
C VAL A 196 -26.34 0.99 14.37
N TRP A 197 -26.59 2.29 14.19
CA TRP A 197 -25.77 3.34 14.77
C TRP A 197 -25.83 3.41 16.29
N ILE A 198 -27.02 3.28 16.87
CA ILE A 198 -27.21 3.17 18.32
C ILE A 198 -26.43 1.95 18.83
N LEU A 199 -26.48 0.82 18.14
CA LEU A 199 -25.77 -0.39 18.54
C LEU A 199 -24.25 -0.23 18.44
N ILE A 200 -23.73 0.44 17.39
CA ILE A 200 -22.31 0.78 17.25
C ILE A 200 -21.86 1.73 18.36
N LEU A 201 -22.66 2.76 18.68
CA LEU A 201 -22.36 3.71 19.75
C LEU A 201 -22.38 3.03 21.13
N LEU A 202 -23.40 2.21 21.40
CA LEU A 202 -23.46 1.40 22.62
C LEU A 202 -22.28 0.45 22.73
N SER A 203 -21.87 -0.19 21.63
CA SER A 203 -20.68 -1.03 21.57
C SER A 203 -19.40 -0.23 21.87
N HIS A 204 -19.25 0.98 21.30
CA HIS A 204 -18.14 1.87 21.62
C HIS A 204 -18.11 2.29 23.09
N VAL A 205 -19.26 2.67 23.65
CA VAL A 205 -19.38 3.02 25.07
C VAL A 205 -19.02 1.81 25.94
N PHE A 206 -19.50 0.62 25.57
CA PHE A 206 -19.19 -0.63 26.28
C PHE A 206 -17.69 -0.94 26.24
N ILE A 207 -17.06 -0.88 25.06
CA ILE A 207 -15.60 -1.07 24.89
C ILE A 207 -14.83 -0.03 25.71
N TYR A 208 -15.24 1.24 25.68
CA TYR A 208 -14.60 2.31 26.44
C TYR A 208 -14.69 2.06 27.95
N VAL A 209 -15.88 1.69 28.45
CA VAL A 209 -16.11 1.35 29.86
C VAL A 209 -15.30 0.11 30.26
N ALA A 210 -15.28 -0.93 29.43
CA ALA A 210 -14.50 -2.13 29.66
C ALA A 210 -12.98 -1.84 29.72
N LYS A 211 -12.45 -1.04 28.77
CA LYS A 211 -11.04 -0.62 28.76
C LYS A 211 -10.72 0.22 30.00
N ARG A 212 -11.64 1.09 30.44
CA ARG A 212 -11.49 1.90 31.66
C ARG A 212 -11.55 1.06 32.94
N MET A 213 -12.45 0.08 33.02
CA MET A 213 -12.50 -0.87 34.15
C MET A 213 -11.21 -1.69 34.22
N LYS A 214 -10.73 -2.22 33.09
CA LYS A 214 -9.45 -2.95 33.01
C LYS A 214 -8.27 -2.11 33.51
N ARG A 215 -8.17 -0.85 33.08
CA ARG A 215 -7.12 0.08 33.57
C ARG A 215 -7.23 0.33 35.08
N ARG A 216 -8.44 0.54 35.61
CA ARG A 216 -8.64 0.71 37.06
C ARG A 216 -8.21 -0.53 37.84
N PHE A 217 -8.55 -1.72 37.36
CA PHE A 217 -8.11 -2.97 37.98
C PHE A 217 -6.59 -3.11 37.96
N GLN A 218 -5.92 -2.79 36.84
CA GLN A 218 -4.47 -2.82 36.75
C GLN A 218 -3.79 -1.85 37.74
N VAL A 219 -4.27 -0.60 37.83
CA VAL A 219 -3.71 0.40 38.75
C VAL A 219 -3.90 -0.01 40.21
N VAL A 220 -5.07 -0.55 40.58
CA VAL A 220 -5.29 -1.06 41.94
C VAL A 220 -4.37 -2.24 42.24
N SER A 221 -4.20 -3.18 41.31
CA SER A 221 -3.28 -4.30 41.48
C SER A 221 -1.81 -3.87 41.60
N GLU A 222 -1.38 -2.87 40.83
CA GLU A 222 -0.02 -2.30 40.91
C GLU A 222 0.21 -1.56 42.23
N ASN A 223 -0.73 -0.71 42.68
CA ASN A 223 -0.63 0.00 43.95
C ASN A 223 -0.56 -0.97 45.14
N VAL A 224 -1.37 -2.04 45.15
CA VAL A 224 -1.33 -3.06 46.20
C VAL A 224 -0.01 -3.84 46.19
N ALA A 225 0.60 -4.03 45.02
CA ALA A 225 1.92 -4.66 44.91
C ALA A 225 3.04 -3.72 45.41
N GLN A 226 2.98 -2.43 45.08
CA GLN A 226 3.92 -1.43 45.60
C GLN A 226 3.81 -1.27 47.10
N GLU A 227 2.60 -1.14 47.67
CA GLU A 227 2.40 -0.99 49.11
C GLU A 227 3.01 -2.17 49.90
N LYS A 228 2.90 -3.40 49.38
CA LYS A 228 3.57 -4.58 49.99
C LYS A 228 5.10 -4.52 49.91
N THR A 229 5.64 -3.88 48.88
CA THR A 229 7.09 -3.74 48.66
C THR A 229 7.67 -2.62 49.52
N ASP A 230 6.96 -1.49 49.60
CA ASP A 230 7.33 -0.34 50.41
C ASP A 230 7.29 -0.69 51.91
N VAL A 231 6.26 -1.42 52.39
CA VAL A 231 6.21 -1.91 53.78
C VAL A 231 7.33 -2.91 54.11
N ALA A 232 7.87 -3.60 53.10
CA ALA A 232 9.03 -4.48 53.27
C ALA A 232 10.36 -3.71 53.28
N GLN A 233 10.48 -2.61 52.51
CA GLN A 233 11.65 -1.73 52.49
C GLN A 233 11.70 -0.77 53.68
N GLU A 234 10.56 -0.27 54.15
CA GLU A 234 10.46 0.60 55.33
C GLU A 234 10.85 -0.14 56.61
N LYS A 235 10.69 -1.48 56.63
CA LYS A 235 11.26 -2.35 57.68
C LYS A 235 12.77 -2.60 57.54
N ALA A 236 13.38 -2.24 56.42
CA ALA A 236 14.81 -2.41 56.15
C ALA A 236 15.61 -1.10 56.22
N GLU A 237 14.94 0.06 56.08
CA GLU A 237 15.57 1.39 56.02
C GLU A 237 14.97 2.34 57.07
N GLU A 238 15.01 1.96 58.36
CA GLU A 238 14.96 2.94 59.45
C GLU A 238 16.31 3.66 59.52
N GLY A 239 16.48 4.70 58.71
CA GLY A 239 17.56 5.67 58.89
C GLY A 239 18.14 6.27 57.63
N GLU A 240 17.40 7.14 56.92
CA GLU A 240 17.98 8.34 56.30
C GLU A 240 16.88 9.28 55.76
N THR A 241 16.80 10.47 56.35
CA THR A 241 15.87 11.54 56.01
C THR A 241 16.18 12.14 54.64
N SER A 242 15.18 12.14 53.74
CA SER A 242 15.29 12.65 52.37
C SER A 242 14.49 13.95 52.18
N GLU A 243 15.07 14.92 51.48
CA GLU A 243 14.45 16.18 51.07
C GLU A 243 13.82 16.00 49.66
N LYS A 244 12.48 16.06 49.56
CA LYS A 244 11.72 15.83 48.31
C LYS A 244 11.35 17.15 47.61
N VAL A 245 11.95 17.41 46.46
CA VAL A 245 11.61 18.53 45.56
C VAL A 245 10.39 18.17 44.69
N SER A 246 9.27 18.82 44.97
CA SER A 246 8.00 18.74 44.23
C SER A 246 8.09 19.52 42.90
N THR A 247 7.92 18.81 41.78
CA THR A 247 7.80 19.43 40.44
C THR A 247 6.57 18.91 39.70
N GLN A 248 5.45 19.64 39.70
CA GLN A 248 4.37 19.54 38.69
C GLN A 248 3.69 20.91 38.54
N PRO A 249 3.50 21.42 37.29
CA PRO A 249 2.15 21.41 36.70
C PRO A 249 2.12 21.40 35.14
N LYS A 250 3.05 20.74 34.44
CA LYS A 250 3.04 20.72 32.95
C LYS A 250 2.09 19.71 32.30
N SER A 251 1.63 18.66 33.00
CA SER A 251 0.87 17.57 32.37
C SER A 251 -0.62 17.89 32.08
N GLN A 252 -1.21 18.84 32.79
CA GLN A 252 -2.65 19.12 32.66
C GLN A 252 -3.00 19.88 31.37
N LEU A 253 -2.13 20.79 30.91
CA LEU A 253 -2.40 21.62 29.74
C LEU A 253 -2.33 20.81 28.42
N GLU A 254 -1.45 19.81 28.34
CA GLU A 254 -1.38 18.90 27.19
C GLU A 254 -2.59 17.96 27.11
N SER A 255 -3.15 17.56 28.25
CA SER A 255 -4.33 16.67 28.31
C SER A 255 -5.59 17.34 27.74
N GLN A 256 -5.78 18.64 28.00
CA GLN A 256 -6.94 19.39 27.49
C GLN A 256 -6.86 19.67 25.97
N LYS A 257 -5.65 20.00 25.46
CA LYS A 257 -5.46 20.20 24.01
C LYS A 257 -5.72 18.91 23.23
N LYS A 258 -5.24 17.76 23.73
CA LYS A 258 -5.52 16.45 23.13
C LYS A 258 -7.01 16.15 23.12
N ALA A 259 -7.71 16.31 24.24
CA ALA A 259 -9.15 16.03 24.31
C ALA A 259 -9.99 16.84 23.30
N LYS A 260 -9.68 18.13 23.11
CA LYS A 260 -10.39 18.99 22.16
C LYS A 260 -10.14 18.61 20.70
N GLN A 261 -8.92 18.20 20.36
CA GLN A 261 -8.55 17.78 19.01
C GLN A 261 -9.22 16.44 18.65
N THR A 262 -9.25 15.47 19.56
CA THR A 262 -9.92 14.17 19.36
C THR A 262 -11.42 14.32 19.16
N LEU A 263 -12.07 15.24 19.91
CA LEU A 263 -13.51 15.47 19.82
C LEU A 263 -13.93 16.08 18.47
N SER A 264 -13.16 17.04 17.95
CA SER A 264 -13.44 17.66 16.64
C SER A 264 -13.32 16.66 15.48
N PHE A 265 -12.43 15.68 15.63
CA PHE A 265 -12.15 14.68 14.60
C PHE A 265 -13.20 13.57 14.55
N LEU A 266 -13.71 13.14 15.71
CA LEU A 266 -14.84 12.23 15.78
C LEU A 266 -16.08 12.83 15.11
N GLY A 267 -16.32 14.14 15.21
CA GLY A 267 -17.50 14.76 14.59
C GLY A 267 -17.56 14.60 13.06
N SER A 268 -16.45 14.83 12.35
CA SER A 268 -16.47 14.89 10.88
C SER A 268 -16.43 13.50 10.21
N SER A 269 -15.64 12.56 10.72
CA SER A 269 -15.55 11.21 10.16
C SER A 269 -16.82 10.39 10.41
N THR A 270 -17.42 10.55 11.58
CA THR A 270 -18.66 9.87 11.97
C THR A 270 -19.83 10.31 11.09
N LEU A 271 -19.90 11.60 10.72
CA LEU A 271 -20.91 12.11 9.79
C LEU A 271 -20.75 11.50 8.39
N VAL A 272 -19.53 11.43 7.86
CA VAL A 272 -19.27 10.84 6.54
C VAL A 272 -19.62 9.35 6.55
N LEU A 273 -19.20 8.61 7.57
CA LEU A 273 -19.55 7.20 7.74
C LEU A 273 -21.05 7.01 7.89
N PHE A 274 -21.75 7.92 8.58
CA PHE A 274 -23.20 7.89 8.71
C PHE A 274 -23.89 8.06 7.35
N ILE A 275 -23.44 9.02 6.54
CA ILE A 275 -23.96 9.24 5.19
C ILE A 275 -23.72 8.01 4.31
N ILE A 276 -22.53 7.42 4.34
CA ILE A 276 -22.20 6.22 3.57
C ILE A 276 -23.07 5.04 4.03
N ALA A 277 -23.15 4.79 5.34
CA ALA A 277 -23.98 3.73 5.90
C ALA A 277 -25.46 3.94 5.53
N TYR A 278 -25.96 5.17 5.57
CA TYR A 278 -27.30 5.52 5.15
C TYR A 278 -27.53 5.18 3.67
N LEU A 279 -26.61 5.55 2.78
CA LEU A 279 -26.70 5.22 1.36
C LEU A 279 -26.66 3.70 1.12
N LEU A 280 -25.82 2.98 1.85
CA LEU A 280 -25.69 1.52 1.76
C LEU A 280 -26.94 0.79 2.25
N VAL A 281 -27.51 1.18 3.37
CA VAL A 281 -28.72 0.54 3.94
C VAL A 281 -29.96 0.85 3.11
N ARG A 282 -30.05 2.08 2.56
CA ARG A 282 -31.15 2.48 1.68
C ARG A 282 -31.13 1.77 0.33
N ARG A 283 -29.94 1.37 -0.14
CA ARG A 283 -29.73 0.62 -1.38
C ARG A 283 -28.98 -0.67 -1.11
N PHE A 284 -29.43 -1.43 -0.12
CA PHE A 284 -28.74 -2.67 0.23
C PHE A 284 -29.01 -3.74 -0.86
N PRO A 285 -27.97 -4.40 -1.37
CA PRO A 285 -28.12 -5.42 -2.39
C PRO A 285 -28.68 -6.72 -1.79
N LEU A 286 -29.90 -7.09 -2.17
CA LEU A 286 -30.53 -8.35 -1.75
C LEU A 286 -30.16 -9.53 -2.67
N ALA A 287 -30.14 -9.26 -3.97
CA ALA A 287 -29.98 -10.29 -4.98
C ALA A 287 -28.98 -9.84 -6.03
N TRP A 288 -28.08 -10.78 -6.36
CA TRP A 288 -27.02 -10.61 -7.33
C TRP A 288 -27.30 -11.53 -8.52
N GLU A 289 -27.15 -11.00 -9.71
CA GLU A 289 -27.21 -11.75 -10.96
C GLU A 289 -25.87 -11.59 -11.68
N MET A 290 -25.33 -12.68 -12.20
CA MET A 290 -24.15 -12.61 -13.06
C MET A 290 -24.59 -12.10 -14.43
N ARG A 291 -24.28 -10.84 -14.73
CA ARG A 291 -24.49 -10.27 -16.07
C ARG A 291 -23.17 -10.27 -16.82
N ILE A 292 -23.26 -10.10 -18.13
CA ILE A 292 -22.08 -9.95 -18.97
C ILE A 292 -21.87 -8.46 -19.20
N PHE A 293 -20.76 -7.95 -18.70
CA PHE A 293 -20.28 -6.62 -18.99
C PHE A 293 -19.60 -6.69 -20.35
N SER A 294 -20.08 -5.89 -21.30
CA SER A 294 -19.48 -5.85 -22.63
C SER A 294 -19.20 -4.42 -23.05
N GLY A 295 -18.16 -4.28 -23.86
CA GLY A 295 -17.72 -3.02 -24.39
C GLY A 295 -16.71 -3.22 -25.49
N ASP A 296 -16.58 -2.22 -26.34
CA ASP A 296 -15.58 -2.17 -27.39
C ASP A 296 -14.27 -1.60 -26.81
N VAL A 297 -13.19 -2.37 -26.89
CA VAL A 297 -11.86 -2.02 -26.37
C VAL A 297 -11.26 -0.76 -27.02
N SER A 298 -11.71 -0.40 -28.23
CA SER A 298 -11.19 0.76 -28.97
C SER A 298 -11.73 2.10 -28.46
N VAL A 299 -12.83 2.09 -27.68
CA VAL A 299 -13.47 3.30 -27.16
C VAL A 299 -13.46 3.33 -25.62
N PRO A 300 -13.52 4.51 -25.01
CA PRO A 300 -13.67 4.62 -23.55
C PRO A 300 -14.97 3.97 -23.07
N ASN A 301 -14.92 3.29 -21.92
CA ASN A 301 -16.09 2.64 -21.33
C ASN A 301 -16.34 3.13 -19.90
N ARG A 302 -17.32 4.03 -19.72
CA ARG A 302 -17.62 4.65 -18.42
C ARG A 302 -17.93 3.66 -17.30
N THR A 303 -18.58 2.54 -17.62
CA THR A 303 -18.93 1.54 -16.61
C THR A 303 -17.69 0.80 -16.12
N LEU A 304 -16.78 0.43 -17.03
CA LEU A 304 -15.50 -0.14 -16.65
C LEU A 304 -14.71 0.88 -15.82
N ASN A 305 -14.68 2.16 -16.26
CA ASN A 305 -14.01 3.26 -15.56
C ASN A 305 -14.42 3.38 -14.09
N ILE A 306 -15.72 3.24 -13.80
CA ILE A 306 -16.24 3.26 -12.43
C ILE A 306 -15.77 2.03 -11.66
N VAL A 307 -15.85 0.83 -12.26
CA VAL A 307 -15.45 -0.42 -11.63
C VAL A 307 -13.96 -0.40 -11.29
N THR A 308 -13.11 0.02 -12.22
CA THR A 308 -11.66 0.15 -12.02
C THR A 308 -11.37 1.17 -10.93
N ALA A 309 -11.97 2.36 -10.95
CA ALA A 309 -11.76 3.37 -9.91
C ALA A 309 -12.13 2.88 -8.50
N ILE A 310 -13.24 2.13 -8.38
CA ILE A 310 -13.65 1.50 -7.13
C ILE A 310 -12.65 0.40 -6.72
N ALA A 311 -12.19 -0.43 -7.65
CA ALA A 311 -11.19 -1.47 -7.40
C ALA A 311 -9.87 -0.85 -6.91
N THR A 312 -9.37 0.19 -7.58
CA THR A 312 -8.19 0.96 -7.16
C THR A 312 -8.36 1.54 -5.76
N PHE A 313 -9.51 2.16 -5.46
CA PHE A 313 -9.82 2.69 -4.13
C PHE A 313 -9.74 1.59 -3.06
N ILE A 314 -10.42 0.46 -3.29
CA ILE A 314 -10.43 -0.68 -2.36
C ILE A 314 -9.02 -1.21 -2.15
N LEU A 315 -8.23 -1.35 -3.23
CA LEU A 315 -6.86 -1.83 -3.17
C LEU A 315 -5.95 -0.93 -2.34
N VAL A 316 -6.00 0.39 -2.55
CA VAL A 316 -5.21 1.36 -1.78
C VAL A 316 -5.60 1.31 -0.30
N VAL A 317 -6.90 1.28 -0.01
CA VAL A 317 -7.39 1.20 1.38
C VAL A 317 -6.95 -0.12 2.03
N TRP A 318 -7.12 -1.24 1.34
CA TRP A 318 -6.76 -2.58 1.82
C TRP A 318 -5.27 -2.70 2.12
N PHE A 319 -4.40 -2.34 1.17
CA PHE A 319 -2.96 -2.42 1.37
C PHE A 319 -2.46 -1.47 2.45
N GLY A 320 -2.97 -0.24 2.49
CA GLY A 320 -2.60 0.69 3.55
C GLY A 320 -3.08 0.23 4.93
N LEU A 321 -4.25 -0.39 5.05
CA LEU A 321 -4.71 -0.97 6.31
C LEU A 321 -3.79 -2.11 6.79
N GLN A 322 -3.37 -3.00 5.89
CA GLN A 322 -2.42 -4.06 6.25
C GLN A 322 -1.09 -3.49 6.74
N ASP A 323 -0.59 -2.41 6.12
CA ASP A 323 0.64 -1.76 6.56
C ASP A 323 0.48 -1.09 7.93
N ILE A 324 -0.62 -0.39 8.17
CA ILE A 324 -0.93 0.26 9.46
C ILE A 324 -1.00 -0.77 10.59
N LEU A 325 -1.69 -1.89 10.37
CA LEU A 325 -1.79 -2.98 11.36
C LEU A 325 -0.42 -3.61 11.64
N ARG A 326 0.39 -3.79 10.59
CA ARG A 326 1.76 -4.29 10.72
C ARG A 326 2.61 -3.32 11.54
N GLN A 327 2.62 -2.02 11.21
CA GLN A 327 3.39 -1.01 11.94
C GLN A 327 2.98 -0.91 13.42
N GLY A 328 1.69 -1.03 13.73
CA GLY A 328 1.23 -1.04 15.12
C GLY A 328 1.76 -2.21 15.95
N LYS A 329 1.80 -3.43 15.38
CA LYS A 329 2.39 -4.60 16.06
C LYS A 329 3.86 -4.39 16.37
N LEU A 330 4.59 -3.77 15.46
CA LEU A 330 6.03 -3.53 15.61
C LEU A 330 6.32 -2.43 16.62
N ALA A 331 5.48 -1.40 16.66
CA ALA A 331 5.52 -0.37 17.69
C ALA A 331 5.25 -0.97 19.08
N GLN A 332 4.29 -1.91 19.17
CA GLN A 332 3.98 -2.63 20.40
C GLN A 332 5.16 -3.51 20.86
N GLU A 333 5.80 -4.24 19.95
CA GLU A 333 7.03 -5.02 20.22
C GLU A 333 8.19 -4.15 20.73
N LYS A 334 8.21 -2.87 20.37
CA LYS A 334 9.20 -1.89 20.82
C LYS A 334 8.83 -1.19 22.14
N GLY A 335 7.73 -1.58 22.77
CA GLY A 335 7.27 -0.98 24.03
C GLY A 335 6.72 0.44 23.87
N ILE A 336 6.31 0.85 22.67
CA ILE A 336 5.60 2.13 22.48
C ILE A 336 4.23 2.00 23.14
N SER A 337 3.82 3.05 23.88
CA SER A 337 2.53 3.06 24.57
C SER A 337 1.35 2.86 23.61
N GLU A 338 0.41 2.00 23.98
CA GLU A 338 -0.79 1.68 23.20
C GLU A 338 -1.57 2.94 22.76
N ASP A 339 -1.66 3.95 23.63
CA ASP A 339 -2.37 5.21 23.32
C ASP A 339 -1.71 5.99 22.16
N VAL A 340 -0.38 5.94 22.03
CA VAL A 340 0.36 6.56 20.92
C VAL A 340 0.22 5.73 19.64
N ILE A 341 0.18 4.41 19.76
CA ILE A 341 -0.05 3.50 18.64
C ILE A 341 -1.45 3.74 18.06
N ASP A 342 -2.49 3.69 18.90
CA ASP A 342 -3.88 3.90 18.49
C ASP A 342 -4.07 5.26 17.79
N MET A 343 -3.47 6.32 18.33
CA MET A 343 -3.52 7.66 17.75
C MET A 343 -2.86 7.72 16.38
N THR A 344 -1.64 7.18 16.26
CA THR A 344 -0.87 7.16 15.01
C THR A 344 -1.56 6.31 13.95
N GLN A 345 -2.05 5.13 14.31
CA GLN A 345 -2.76 4.24 13.39
C GLN A 345 -4.03 4.87 12.82
N ASN A 346 -4.80 5.58 13.65
CA ASN A 346 -6.00 6.28 13.21
C ASN A 346 -5.67 7.44 12.24
N GLU A 347 -4.61 8.20 12.52
CA GLU A 347 -4.13 9.24 11.61
C GLU A 347 -3.68 8.68 10.27
N MET A 348 -2.87 7.62 10.29
CA MET A 348 -2.44 6.93 9.08
C MET A 348 -3.62 6.38 8.28
N PHE A 349 -4.61 5.80 8.97
CA PHE A 349 -5.81 5.26 8.32
C PHE A 349 -6.60 6.36 7.61
N ARG A 350 -6.78 7.52 8.25
CA ARG A 350 -7.45 8.68 7.63
C ARG A 350 -6.71 9.14 6.38
N ASN A 351 -5.41 9.31 6.48
CA ASN A 351 -4.58 9.76 5.36
C ASN A 351 -4.64 8.74 4.21
N ASN A 352 -4.60 7.45 4.54
CA ASN A 352 -4.74 6.38 3.56
C ASN A 352 -6.12 6.38 2.88
N LEU A 353 -7.20 6.58 3.63
CA LEU A 353 -8.55 6.66 3.07
C LEU A 353 -8.71 7.87 2.14
N PHE A 354 -8.22 9.04 2.55
CA PHE A 354 -8.22 10.24 1.70
C PHE A 354 -7.42 10.04 0.42
N ASN A 355 -6.21 9.49 0.54
CA ASN A 355 -5.36 9.17 -0.60
C ASN A 355 -6.05 8.15 -1.54
N GLY A 356 -6.70 7.14 -0.98
CA GLY A 356 -7.49 6.18 -1.75
C GLY A 356 -8.59 6.87 -2.57
N VAL A 357 -9.36 7.78 -1.97
CA VAL A 357 -10.41 8.53 -2.68
C VAL A 357 -9.81 9.37 -3.81
N LEU A 358 -8.73 10.11 -3.51
CA LEU A 358 -8.05 10.96 -4.50
C LEU A 358 -7.52 10.14 -5.67
N ILE A 359 -6.86 9.01 -5.40
CA ILE A 359 -6.31 8.11 -6.42
C ILE A 359 -7.44 7.48 -7.24
N GLY A 360 -8.51 7.00 -6.61
CA GLY A 360 -9.66 6.43 -7.32
C GLY A 360 -10.34 7.44 -8.24
N LEU A 361 -10.53 8.69 -7.77
CA LEU A 361 -11.05 9.78 -8.61
C LEU A 361 -10.10 10.12 -9.76
N ALA A 362 -8.80 10.22 -9.50
CA ALA A 362 -7.80 10.47 -10.53
C ALA A 362 -7.82 9.36 -11.59
N ALA A 363 -7.90 8.09 -11.18
CA ALA A 363 -8.04 6.95 -12.07
C ALA A 363 -9.30 7.10 -12.94
N PHE A 364 -10.47 7.38 -12.35
CA PHE A 364 -11.71 7.60 -13.10
C PHE A 364 -11.59 8.72 -14.15
N PHE A 365 -11.01 9.86 -13.80
CA PHE A 365 -10.88 10.97 -14.75
C PHE A 365 -9.90 10.66 -15.89
N ILE A 366 -8.78 9.99 -15.59
CA ILE A 366 -7.80 9.58 -16.59
C ILE A 366 -8.40 8.52 -17.51
N THR A 367 -9.09 7.51 -16.97
CA THR A 367 -9.65 6.40 -17.75
C THR A 367 -10.81 6.82 -18.64
N ASN A 368 -11.50 7.92 -18.33
CA ASN A 368 -12.49 8.52 -19.23
C ASN A 368 -11.88 9.14 -20.50
N LEU A 369 -10.56 9.36 -20.55
CA LEU A 369 -9.87 9.96 -21.69
C LEU A 369 -9.15 8.94 -22.57
N ILE A 370 -9.14 7.66 -22.18
CA ILE A 370 -8.35 6.63 -22.85
C ILE A 370 -9.23 5.45 -23.29
N PRO A 371 -8.83 4.68 -24.32
CA PRO A 371 -9.56 3.49 -24.75
C PRO A 371 -9.69 2.46 -23.64
N SER A 372 -10.83 1.76 -23.59
CA SER A 372 -11.08 0.75 -22.56
C SER A 372 -10.16 -0.47 -22.64
N ALA A 373 -9.40 -0.65 -23.73
CA ALA A 373 -8.34 -1.65 -23.80
C ALA A 373 -7.24 -1.41 -22.75
N PHE A 374 -6.77 -0.17 -22.62
CA PHE A 374 -5.76 0.18 -21.64
C PHE A 374 -6.28 -0.07 -20.23
N GLU A 375 -7.52 0.34 -20.01
CA GLU A 375 -8.18 0.12 -18.73
C GLU A 375 -8.37 -1.36 -18.42
N LEU A 376 -8.80 -2.18 -19.38
CA LEU A 376 -8.94 -3.62 -19.22
C LEU A 376 -7.60 -4.27 -18.85
N SER A 377 -6.48 -3.78 -19.39
CA SER A 377 -5.15 -4.24 -18.99
C SER A 377 -4.80 -3.85 -17.54
N ILE A 378 -5.16 -2.64 -17.10
CA ILE A 378 -5.00 -2.18 -15.71
C ILE A 378 -5.87 -3.01 -14.76
N PHE A 379 -7.15 -3.18 -15.09
CA PHE A 379 -8.08 -3.97 -14.30
C PHE A 379 -7.59 -5.41 -14.11
N THR A 380 -7.05 -6.02 -15.18
CA THR A 380 -6.43 -7.35 -15.11
C THR A 380 -5.24 -7.35 -14.15
N PHE A 381 -4.37 -6.35 -14.25
CA PHE A 381 -3.23 -6.18 -13.33
C PHE A 381 -3.68 -6.00 -11.87
N GLU A 382 -4.68 -5.17 -11.62
CA GLU A 382 -5.25 -4.92 -10.29
C GLU A 382 -5.87 -6.17 -9.68
N LEU A 383 -6.61 -6.95 -10.49
CA LEU A 383 -7.19 -8.21 -10.06
C LEU A 383 -6.11 -9.22 -9.65
N ILE A 384 -5.05 -9.35 -10.45
CA ILE A 384 -3.93 -10.23 -10.09
C ILE A 384 -3.21 -9.70 -8.85
N ALA A 385 -3.05 -8.38 -8.72
CA ALA A 385 -2.43 -7.76 -7.56
C ALA A 385 -3.23 -7.98 -6.28
N LEU A 386 -4.57 -7.98 -6.35
CA LEU A 386 -5.48 -8.30 -5.24
C LEU A 386 -5.31 -9.75 -4.77
N LEU A 387 -5.08 -10.67 -5.72
CA LEU A 387 -4.88 -12.09 -5.44
C LEU A 387 -3.42 -12.42 -5.05
N SER A 388 -2.47 -11.51 -5.29
CA SER A 388 -1.03 -11.70 -5.04
C SER A 388 -0.69 -12.07 -3.58
N PRO A 389 -1.26 -11.41 -2.54
CA PRO A 389 -0.98 -11.76 -1.15
C PRO A 389 -1.36 -13.21 -0.79
N LEU A 390 -2.35 -13.76 -1.49
CA LEU A 390 -2.83 -15.13 -1.28
C LEU A 390 -2.02 -16.17 -2.07
N THR A 391 -1.32 -15.75 -3.12
CA THR A 391 -0.68 -16.63 -4.10
C THR A 391 0.82 -16.34 -4.23
N LEU A 392 1.19 -15.32 -5.00
CA LEU A 392 2.56 -14.99 -5.38
C LEU A 392 3.42 -14.55 -4.20
N ASP A 393 2.89 -13.74 -3.29
CA ASP A 393 3.67 -13.21 -2.17
C ASP A 393 4.02 -14.34 -1.19
N ARG A 394 3.10 -15.30 -0.97
CA ARG A 394 3.38 -16.51 -0.18
C ARG A 394 4.45 -17.38 -0.83
N LEU A 395 4.41 -17.51 -2.16
CA LEU A 395 5.42 -18.26 -2.90
C LEU A 395 6.80 -17.57 -2.83
N ALA A 396 6.83 -16.24 -2.96
CA ALA A 396 8.05 -15.45 -2.83
C ALA A 396 8.68 -15.55 -1.43
N LEU A 397 7.87 -15.48 -0.37
CA LEU A 397 8.34 -15.68 1.00
C LEU A 397 8.90 -17.09 1.20
N LYS A 398 8.19 -18.12 0.70
CA LYS A 398 8.66 -19.51 0.79
C LYS A 398 10.01 -19.72 0.07
N ILE A 399 10.21 -19.10 -1.09
CA ILE A 399 11.49 -19.15 -1.81
C ILE A 399 12.58 -18.41 -1.04
N SER A 400 12.26 -17.26 -0.44
CA SER A 400 13.19 -16.49 0.37
C SER A 400 13.65 -17.25 1.62
N ASP A 401 12.75 -17.97 2.29
CA ASP A 401 13.07 -18.77 3.48
C ASP A 401 13.96 -19.98 3.13
N VAL A 402 13.78 -20.56 1.95
CA VAL A 402 14.64 -21.66 1.44
C VAL A 402 16.07 -21.18 1.16
N GLY A 403 16.26 -19.90 0.82
CA GLY A 403 17.60 -19.34 0.58
C GLY A 403 18.38 -18.95 1.84
N GLN A 404 17.76 -19.01 3.03
CA GLN A 404 18.40 -18.66 4.31
C GLN A 404 18.77 -19.87 5.18
N ASN A 405 18.30 -21.07 4.81
CA ASN A 405 18.75 -22.35 5.38
C ASN A 405 19.81 -22.97 4.48
#